data_AF-A0A8B3S2V0-F1
#
_entry.id   AF-A0A8B3S2V0-F1
#
_cell.length_a   1.000
_cell.length_b   1.000
_cell.length_c   1.000
_cell.angle_alpha   90.00
_cell.angle_beta   90.00
_cell.angle_gamma   90.00
#
_symmetry.space_group_name_H-M   'P 1'
#
loop_
_entity.id
_entity.type
_entity.pdbx_description
1 polymer ?
#
loop_
_entity_poly.entity_id
_entity_poly.type
_entity_poly.pdbx_seq_one_letter_code
_entity_poly.pdbx_strand_id
1 'polypeptide(L)'
;MNLFAIVGPSGSGKTSVVNALKSYGIKTMEENYIGSYPSRFSNRELLSKWSWIARWIELVWDFKLTGTTVIVSDRCPLEVVPYATEGILLLESLNSTIMEFQNHDVWIRTIYLRVPLQICFERSRERLHREPCRQIYGEEDLDYVTSIYAFYEKSVGNLWDFTIEASERSIEEIVDEIRRIIDRNS
;
A
#
# COMPACT_ATOMS: atom_id res chain seq x y z
N MET A 1 -9.66 -7.07 -15.10
CA MET A 1 -9.07 -5.81 -14.59
C MET A 1 -7.83 -6.18 -13.81
N ASN A 2 -6.72 -5.50 -14.06
CA ASN A 2 -5.47 -5.68 -13.32
C ASN A 2 -5.31 -4.51 -12.33
N LEU A 3 -5.13 -4.84 -11.05
CA LEU A 3 -4.85 -3.89 -9.98
C LEU A 3 -3.41 -4.09 -9.53
N PHE A 4 -2.59 -3.05 -9.60
CA PHE A 4 -1.23 -3.04 -9.08
C PHE A 4 -1.16 -2.20 -7.81
N ALA A 5 -1.00 -2.85 -6.66
CA ALA A 5 -0.88 -2.18 -5.38
C ALA A 5 0.58 -1.85 -5.08
N ILE A 6 0.89 -0.58 -4.92
CA ILE A 6 2.20 -0.13 -4.46
C ILE A 6 2.25 -0.28 -2.95
N VAL A 7 3.13 -1.14 -2.45
CA VAL A 7 3.25 -1.49 -1.03
C VAL A 7 4.65 -1.14 -0.49
N GLY A 8 4.75 -0.97 0.82
CA GLY A 8 5.99 -0.67 1.52
C GLY A 8 5.78 0.14 2.80
N PRO A 9 6.80 0.23 3.68
CA PRO A 9 6.72 0.97 4.94
C PRO A 9 6.49 2.47 4.73
N SER A 10 6.19 3.22 5.81
CA SER A 10 6.12 4.68 5.72
C SER A 10 7.48 5.24 5.30
N GLY A 11 7.48 6.31 4.49
CA GLY A 11 8.71 6.88 3.94
C GLY A 11 9.29 6.17 2.70
N SER A 12 8.70 5.06 2.24
CA SER A 12 9.19 4.35 1.03
C SER A 12 8.89 5.04 -0.30
N GLY A 13 8.05 6.09 -0.32
CA GLY A 13 7.77 6.89 -1.51
C GLY A 13 6.53 6.47 -2.33
N LYS A 14 5.69 5.55 -1.83
CA LYS A 14 4.48 5.05 -2.51
C LYS A 14 3.60 6.16 -3.08
N THR A 15 3.18 7.10 -2.24
CA THR A 15 2.30 8.20 -2.65
C THR A 15 2.93 9.06 -3.75
N SER A 16 4.25 9.31 -3.70
CA SER A 16 4.95 10.06 -4.75
C SER A 16 4.95 9.32 -6.08
N VAL A 17 5.14 8.00 -6.05
CA VAL A 17 5.11 7.14 -7.24
C VAL A 17 3.71 7.05 -7.84
N VAL A 18 2.67 6.85 -7.02
CA VAL A 18 1.26 6.86 -7.46
C VAL A 18 0.88 8.24 -8.02
N ASN A 19 1.32 9.29 -7.33
CA ASN A 19 1.56 10.67 -7.77
C ASN A 19 1.92 10.77 -9.26
N ALA A 20 3.12 10.30 -9.56
CA ALA A 20 3.74 10.40 -10.86
C ALA A 20 3.00 9.57 -11.91
N LEU A 21 2.53 8.35 -11.58
CA LEU A 21 1.73 7.51 -12.48
C LEU A 21 0.43 8.21 -12.94
N LYS A 22 -0.14 9.05 -12.05
CA LYS A 22 -1.04 10.19 -12.35
C LYS A 22 -0.85 10.81 -13.72
N SER A 23 0.34 11.38 -13.86
CA SER A 23 0.70 12.21 -15.00
C SER A 23 0.81 11.43 -16.31
N TYR A 24 0.97 10.09 -16.23
CA TYR A 24 0.99 9.18 -17.37
C TYR A 24 -0.40 8.65 -17.77
N GLY A 25 -1.48 9.17 -17.17
CA GLY A 25 -2.85 8.79 -17.52
C GLY A 25 -3.33 7.47 -16.92
N ILE A 26 -2.55 6.85 -16.02
CA ILE A 26 -2.94 5.62 -15.32
C ILE A 26 -3.98 5.97 -14.25
N LYS A 27 -5.08 5.22 -14.19
CA LYS A 27 -6.10 5.38 -13.14
C LYS A 27 -5.52 4.92 -11.80
N THR A 28 -5.70 5.72 -10.76
CA THR A 28 -5.15 5.41 -9.44
C THR A 28 -6.17 5.50 -8.33
N MET A 29 -5.99 4.67 -7.30
CA MET A 29 -6.68 4.78 -6.02
C MET A 29 -5.68 5.25 -4.95
N GLU A 30 -5.77 6.52 -4.54
CA GLU A 30 -4.91 7.06 -3.47
C GLU A 30 -5.41 6.66 -2.07
N GLU A 31 -4.51 6.63 -1.10
CA GLU A 31 -4.82 6.37 0.32
C GLU A 31 -5.94 7.29 0.83
N ASN A 32 -5.94 8.56 0.42
CA ASN A 32 -6.94 9.55 0.83
C ASN A 32 -8.36 9.27 0.26
N TYR A 33 -8.48 8.61 -0.89
CA TYR A 33 -9.79 8.25 -1.46
C TYR A 33 -10.52 7.18 -0.65
N ILE A 34 -9.77 6.37 0.10
CA ILE A 34 -10.29 5.30 0.94
C ILE A 34 -10.91 5.87 2.24
N GLY A 35 -10.77 7.19 2.47
CA GLY A 35 -11.33 7.87 3.61
C GLY A 35 -10.46 7.74 4.86
N SER A 36 -10.52 8.77 5.71
CA SER A 36 -9.92 8.68 7.05
C SER A 36 -10.63 7.59 7.84
N TYR A 37 -9.85 6.80 8.59
CA TYR A 37 -10.38 5.92 9.63
C TYR A 37 -11.46 6.64 10.46
N PRO A 38 -12.55 5.96 10.87
CA PRO A 38 -13.57 6.59 11.68
C PRO A 38 -12.89 7.24 12.87
N SER A 39 -13.10 8.55 13.09
CA SER A 39 -12.38 9.35 14.09
C SER A 39 -12.54 8.86 15.54
N ARG A 40 -13.35 7.83 15.74
CA ARG A 40 -13.65 7.17 17.01
C ARG A 40 -12.69 6.03 17.35
N PHE A 41 -11.94 5.52 16.38
CA PHE A 41 -11.06 4.36 16.56
C PHE A 41 -9.61 4.71 16.24
N SER A 42 -8.69 4.13 17.00
CA SER A 42 -7.27 4.24 16.72
C SER A 42 -6.93 3.56 15.40
N ASN A 43 -5.97 4.11 14.65
CA ASN A 43 -5.47 3.47 13.43
C ASN A 43 -4.90 2.06 13.69
N ARG A 44 -4.52 1.73 14.93
CA ARG A 44 -4.00 0.42 15.30
C ARG A 44 -5.09 -0.61 15.57
N GLU A 45 -6.35 -0.21 15.73
CA GLU A 45 -7.44 -1.15 16.05
C GLU A 45 -7.93 -1.91 14.82
N LEU A 46 -8.26 -3.19 15.01
CA LEU A 46 -8.80 -4.05 13.94
C LEU A 46 -10.10 -3.50 13.34
N LEU A 47 -10.98 -2.89 14.15
CA LEU A 47 -12.23 -2.27 13.66
C LEU A 47 -11.96 -1.14 12.66
N SER A 48 -10.92 -0.36 12.94
CA SER A 48 -10.45 0.70 12.07
C SER A 48 -9.95 0.13 10.74
N LYS A 49 -9.16 -0.94 10.80
CA LYS A 49 -8.67 -1.65 9.61
C LYS A 49 -9.79 -2.26 8.78
N TRP A 50 -10.77 -2.92 9.40
CA TRP A 50 -11.91 -3.49 8.68
C TRP A 50 -12.71 -2.45 7.91
N SER A 51 -12.91 -1.26 8.51
CA SER A 51 -13.58 -0.14 7.84
C SER A 51 -12.82 0.30 6.58
N TRP A 52 -11.49 0.42 6.68
CA TRP A 52 -10.64 0.77 5.55
C TRP A 52 -10.60 -0.34 4.48
N ILE A 53 -10.51 -1.61 4.89
CA ILE A 53 -10.52 -2.77 4.00
C ILE A 53 -11.82 -2.83 3.20
N ALA A 54 -12.97 -2.68 3.87
CA ALA A 54 -14.28 -2.67 3.22
C ALA A 54 -14.36 -1.55 2.18
N ARG A 55 -13.89 -0.35 2.52
CA ARG A 55 -13.88 0.78 1.59
C ARG A 55 -12.93 0.58 0.41
N TRP A 56 -11.77 -0.02 0.62
CA TRP A 56 -10.85 -0.40 -0.45
C TRP A 56 -11.53 -1.38 -1.41
N ILE A 57 -12.23 -2.40 -0.89
CA ILE A 57 -12.97 -3.39 -1.70
C ILE A 57 -14.05 -2.74 -2.55
N GLU A 58 -14.86 -1.85 -1.96
CA GLU A 58 -15.90 -1.10 -2.68
C GLU A 58 -15.32 -0.32 -3.87
N LEU A 59 -14.21 0.40 -3.66
CA LEU A 59 -13.57 1.19 -4.72
C LEU A 59 -13.04 0.31 -5.86
N VAL A 60 -12.50 -0.87 -5.56
CA VAL A 60 -12.09 -1.83 -6.60
C VAL A 60 -13.30 -2.27 -7.44
N TRP A 61 -14.46 -2.50 -6.81
CA TRP A 61 -15.71 -2.79 -7.52
C TRP A 61 -16.22 -1.62 -8.35
N ASP A 62 -16.15 -0.39 -7.86
CA ASP A 62 -16.52 0.78 -8.65
C ASP A 62 -15.66 0.88 -9.93
N PHE A 63 -14.34 0.65 -9.84
CA PHE A 63 -13.47 0.62 -11.02
C PHE A 63 -13.78 -0.54 -11.98
N LYS A 64 -14.08 -1.72 -11.44
CA LYS A 64 -14.47 -2.88 -12.24
C LYS A 64 -15.77 -2.62 -13.01
N LEU A 65 -16.78 -2.06 -12.36
CA LEU A 65 -18.09 -1.78 -12.94
C LEU A 65 -18.05 -0.67 -13.99
N THR A 66 -17.10 0.27 -13.89
CA THR A 66 -16.88 1.32 -14.90
C THR A 66 -16.10 0.82 -16.12
N GLY A 67 -15.71 -0.46 -16.17
CA GLY A 67 -14.96 -1.03 -17.29
C GLY A 67 -13.47 -0.68 -17.29
N THR A 68 -12.93 -0.22 -16.16
CA THR A 68 -11.50 0.09 -16.05
C THR A 68 -10.67 -1.19 -16.17
N THR A 69 -9.65 -1.18 -17.04
CA THR A 69 -8.82 -2.36 -17.31
C THR A 69 -7.61 -2.47 -16.41
N VAL A 70 -6.97 -1.33 -16.10
CA VAL A 70 -5.78 -1.25 -15.25
C VAL A 70 -5.95 -0.13 -14.23
N ILE A 71 -5.65 -0.42 -12.97
CA ILE A 71 -5.57 0.57 -11.89
C ILE A 71 -4.30 0.36 -11.05
N VAL A 72 -3.81 1.44 -10.45
CA VAL A 72 -2.73 1.40 -9.46
C VAL A 72 -3.24 1.92 -8.13
N SER A 73 -3.07 1.18 -7.03
CA SER A 73 -3.43 1.66 -5.71
C SER A 73 -2.22 2.09 -4.89
N ASP A 74 -2.34 3.20 -4.17
CA ASP A 74 -1.50 3.50 -3.02
C ASP A 74 -2.02 2.61 -1.87
N ARG A 75 -1.33 1.48 -1.68
CA ARG A 75 -1.61 0.42 -0.71
C ARG A 75 -2.65 -0.63 -1.06
N CYS A 76 -2.62 -1.74 -0.33
CA CYS A 76 -3.64 -2.78 -0.35
C CYS A 76 -3.98 -3.31 1.05
N PRO A 77 -5.06 -4.10 1.19
CA PRO A 77 -5.48 -4.68 2.47
C PRO A 77 -4.39 -5.47 3.20
N LEU A 78 -3.49 -6.17 2.50
CA LEU A 78 -2.40 -6.92 3.15
C LEU A 78 -1.49 -6.02 4.00
N GLU A 79 -1.34 -4.75 3.63
CA GLU A 79 -0.52 -3.81 4.38
C GLU A 79 -1.13 -3.36 5.69
N VAL A 80 -2.40 -3.69 5.99
CA VAL A 80 -2.96 -3.35 7.30
C VAL A 80 -2.40 -4.24 8.42
N VAL A 81 -1.92 -5.45 8.07
CA VAL A 81 -1.42 -6.48 9.00
C VAL A 81 -0.31 -5.96 9.91
N PRO A 82 0.79 -5.36 9.41
CA PRO A 82 1.87 -4.89 10.28
C PRO A 82 1.50 -3.66 11.12
N TYR A 83 0.44 -2.93 10.77
CA TYR A 83 0.08 -1.69 11.47
C TYR A 83 -0.99 -1.90 12.56
N ALA A 84 -1.70 -3.03 12.54
CA ALA A 84 -2.79 -3.29 13.46
C ALA A 84 -2.33 -4.12 14.66
N THR A 85 -2.89 -3.81 15.83
CA THR A 85 -2.85 -4.69 17.00
C THR A 85 -3.49 -6.01 16.64
N GLU A 86 -2.78 -7.13 16.86
CA GLU A 86 -3.21 -8.48 16.43
C GLU A 86 -3.51 -8.58 14.91
N GLY A 87 -2.86 -7.76 14.07
CA GLY A 87 -3.12 -7.72 12.64
C GLY A 87 -2.86 -9.04 11.90
N ILE A 88 -2.06 -9.94 12.48
CA ILE A 88 -1.82 -11.28 11.93
C ILE A 88 -3.10 -12.10 11.77
N LEU A 89 -4.11 -11.85 12.62
CA LEU A 89 -5.43 -12.50 12.54
C LEU A 89 -6.17 -12.17 11.23
N LEU A 90 -5.79 -11.09 10.54
CA LEU A 90 -6.40 -10.67 9.29
C LEU A 90 -5.79 -11.39 8.07
N LEU A 91 -4.60 -11.97 8.18
CA LEU A 91 -3.82 -12.38 7.00
C LEU A 91 -4.54 -13.45 6.17
N GLU A 92 -5.08 -14.49 6.81
CA GLU A 92 -5.76 -15.59 6.11
C GLU A 92 -7.05 -15.13 5.43
N SER A 93 -7.82 -14.28 6.10
CA SER A 93 -9.07 -13.73 5.53
C SER A 93 -8.77 -12.81 4.35
N LEU A 94 -7.76 -11.95 4.46
CA LEU A 94 -7.32 -11.07 3.37
C LEU A 94 -6.80 -11.84 2.15
N ASN A 95 -6.02 -12.90 2.37
CA ASN A 95 -5.56 -13.77 1.28
C ASN A 95 -6.74 -14.44 0.58
N SER A 96 -7.72 -14.93 1.34
CA SER A 96 -8.94 -15.53 0.79
C SER A 96 -9.74 -14.51 -0.02
N THR A 97 -9.90 -13.28 0.49
CA THR A 97 -10.57 -12.18 -0.24
C THR A 97 -9.84 -11.83 -1.55
N ILE A 98 -8.50 -11.81 -1.56
CA ILE A 98 -7.72 -11.59 -2.80
C ILE A 98 -7.97 -12.70 -3.82
N MET A 99 -8.07 -13.96 -3.39
CA MET A 99 -8.43 -15.07 -4.27
C MET A 99 -9.86 -14.93 -4.80
N GLU A 100 -10.81 -14.46 -3.99
CA GLU A 100 -12.18 -14.19 -4.45
C GLU A 100 -12.24 -13.15 -5.57
N PHE A 101 -11.43 -12.08 -5.51
CA PHE A 101 -11.33 -11.12 -6.62
C PHE A 101 -10.95 -11.77 -7.95
N GLN A 102 -10.09 -12.79 -7.93
CA GLN A 102 -9.67 -13.51 -9.14
C GLN A 102 -10.83 -14.28 -9.76
N ASN A 103 -11.73 -14.85 -8.95
CA ASN A 103 -12.97 -15.51 -9.42
C ASN A 103 -13.93 -14.55 -10.15
N HIS A 104 -13.69 -13.24 -10.05
CA HIS A 104 -14.46 -12.16 -10.64
C HIS A 104 -13.64 -11.36 -11.68
N ASP A 105 -12.61 -11.97 -12.26
CA ASP A 105 -11.72 -11.37 -13.28
C ASP A 105 -11.07 -10.06 -12.82
N VAL A 106 -10.66 -10.02 -11.54
CA VAL A 106 -9.87 -8.95 -10.95
C VAL A 106 -8.59 -9.52 -10.36
N TRP A 107 -7.48 -9.18 -11.00
CA TRP A 107 -6.15 -9.67 -10.67
C TRP A 107 -5.43 -8.62 -9.85
N ILE A 108 -5.22 -8.89 -8.56
CA ILE A 108 -4.47 -8.02 -7.67
C ILE A 108 -3.02 -8.49 -7.64
N ARG A 109 -2.11 -7.57 -7.92
CA ARG A 109 -0.66 -7.79 -7.86
C ARG A 109 -0.03 -6.71 -6.99
N THR A 110 0.99 -7.06 -6.25
CA THR A 110 1.67 -6.18 -5.30
C THR A 110 3.08 -5.83 -5.78
N ILE A 111 3.45 -4.56 -5.64
CA ILE A 111 4.78 -4.04 -5.98
C ILE A 111 5.36 -3.44 -4.71
N TYR A 112 6.29 -4.16 -4.10
CA TYR A 112 7.00 -3.69 -2.92
C TYR A 112 8.10 -2.70 -3.30
N LEU A 113 7.96 -1.46 -2.85
CA LEU A 113 9.03 -0.46 -2.89
C LEU A 113 9.96 -0.67 -1.70
N ARG A 114 11.07 -1.37 -1.95
CA ARG A 114 12.06 -1.70 -0.94
C ARG A 114 13.04 -0.54 -0.77
N VAL A 115 13.11 -0.04 0.46
CA VAL A 115 13.98 1.06 0.86
C VAL A 115 14.53 0.69 2.25
N PRO A 116 15.81 0.92 2.55
CA PRO A 116 16.38 0.68 3.88
C PRO A 116 15.58 1.35 5.00
N LEU A 117 15.47 0.66 6.15
CA LEU A 117 14.75 1.14 7.35
C LEU A 117 15.18 2.55 7.74
N GLN A 118 16.48 2.83 7.78
CA GLN A 118 17.02 4.11 8.19
C GLN A 118 16.52 5.25 7.29
N ILE A 119 16.53 5.04 5.98
CA ILE A 119 16.03 6.01 5.00
C ILE A 119 14.52 6.21 5.16
N CYS A 120 13.75 5.13 5.33
CA CYS A 120 12.31 5.20 5.59
C CYS A 120 11.99 5.99 6.87
N PHE A 121 12.74 5.73 7.93
CA PHE A 121 12.56 6.35 9.23
C PHE A 121 12.90 7.85 9.19
N GLU A 122 14.02 8.22 8.59
CA GLU A 122 14.42 9.62 8.40
C GLU A 122 13.36 10.40 7.61
N ARG A 123 12.93 9.87 6.46
CA ARG A 123 11.88 10.48 5.63
C ARG A 123 10.54 10.62 6.39
N SER A 124 10.19 9.62 7.19
CA SER A 124 8.96 9.66 8.00
C SER A 124 9.05 10.72 9.10
N ARG A 125 10.20 10.85 9.77
CA ARG A 125 10.44 11.90 10.77
C ARG A 125 10.40 13.30 10.17
N GLU A 126 11.04 13.51 9.03
CA GLU A 126 10.98 14.80 8.30
C GLU A 126 9.54 15.16 7.90
N ARG A 127 8.74 14.16 7.52
CA ARG A 127 7.32 14.35 7.24
C ARG A 127 6.54 14.71 8.50
N LEU A 128 6.79 14.04 9.62
CA LEU A 128 6.14 14.33 10.90
C LEU A 128 6.40 15.76 11.37
N HIS A 129 7.60 16.29 11.13
CA HIS A 129 7.91 17.70 11.41
C HIS A 129 7.08 18.69 10.57
N ARG A 130 6.74 18.33 9.32
CA ARG A 130 5.90 19.14 8.43
C ARG A 130 4.40 18.93 8.65
N GLU A 131 4.01 17.73 9.07
CA GLU A 131 2.63 17.29 9.29
C GLU A 131 2.46 16.74 10.73
N PRO A 132 2.44 17.60 11.78
CA PRO A 132 2.39 17.14 13.17
C PRO A 132 1.16 16.29 13.53
N CYS A 133 0.06 16.44 12.78
CA CYS A 133 -1.14 15.62 12.95
C CYS A 133 -0.89 14.11 12.75
N ARG A 134 0.20 13.72 12.08
CA ARG A 134 0.59 12.32 11.87
C ARG A 134 1.10 11.62 13.12
N GLN A 135 1.33 12.33 14.23
CA GLN A 135 1.73 11.71 15.52
C GLN A 135 0.78 10.59 15.95
N ILE A 136 -0.50 10.68 15.58
CA ILE A 136 -1.50 9.63 15.86
C ILE A 136 -1.15 8.25 15.27
N TYR A 137 -0.22 8.19 14.31
CA TYR A 137 0.23 6.95 13.68
C TYR A 137 1.42 6.31 14.41
N GLY A 138 2.05 7.00 15.35
CA GLY A 138 3.20 6.53 16.12
C GLY A 138 4.42 6.22 15.25
N GLU A 139 4.62 7.00 14.18
CA GLU A 139 5.76 6.86 13.25
C GLU A 139 7.10 7.26 13.91
N GLU A 140 7.06 7.85 15.11
CA GLU A 140 8.21 8.19 15.94
C GLU A 140 8.74 7.04 16.81
N ASP A 141 7.95 5.99 17.02
CA ASP A 141 8.32 4.82 17.82
C ASP A 141 9.19 3.86 16.98
N LEU A 142 10.49 3.84 17.26
CA LEU A 142 11.45 3.06 16.49
C LEU A 142 11.19 1.55 16.60
N ASP A 143 10.77 1.04 17.75
CA ASP A 143 10.50 -0.39 17.91
C ASP A 143 9.27 -0.80 17.09
N TYR A 144 8.23 0.03 17.13
CA TYR A 144 7.05 -0.15 16.30
C TYR A 144 7.40 -0.11 14.80
N VAL A 145 8.12 0.91 14.34
CA VAL A 145 8.53 1.03 12.93
C VAL A 145 9.44 -0.13 12.50
N THR A 146 10.34 -0.58 13.37
CA THR A 146 11.21 -1.73 13.10
C THR A 146 10.40 -3.01 12.94
N SER A 147 9.36 -3.21 13.76
CA SER A 147 8.46 -4.37 13.64
C SER A 147 7.68 -4.37 12.31
N ILE A 148 7.19 -3.20 11.89
CA ILE A 148 6.53 -3.02 10.59
C ILE A 148 7.50 -3.36 9.46
N TYR A 149 8.71 -2.81 9.52
CA TYR A 149 9.73 -3.05 8.50
C TYR A 149 10.08 -4.54 8.39
N ALA A 150 10.27 -5.20 9.53
CA ALA A 150 10.55 -6.63 9.58
C ALA A 150 9.44 -7.48 8.93
N PHE A 151 8.17 -7.06 9.03
CA PHE A 151 7.07 -7.71 8.33
C PHE A 151 7.21 -7.60 6.81
N TYR A 152 7.52 -6.42 6.26
CA TYR A 152 7.70 -6.24 4.82
C TYR A 152 8.85 -7.11 4.30
N GLU A 153 10.00 -7.09 4.97
CA GLU A 153 11.17 -7.86 4.58
C GLU A 153 10.93 -9.37 4.65
N LYS A 154 10.26 -9.87 5.70
CA LYS A 154 9.92 -11.30 5.82
C LYS A 154 8.88 -11.76 4.79
N SER A 155 8.10 -10.84 4.26
CA SER A 155 7.02 -11.11 3.30
C SER A 155 7.49 -11.12 1.84
N VAL A 156 8.76 -10.75 1.58
CA VAL A 156 9.37 -10.80 0.24
C VAL A 156 9.33 -12.23 -0.32
N GLY A 157 8.86 -12.37 -1.56
CA GLY A 157 8.73 -13.66 -2.24
C GLY A 157 7.54 -14.49 -1.80
N ASN A 158 6.70 -13.97 -0.90
CA ASN A 158 5.44 -14.60 -0.50
C ASN A 158 4.24 -13.68 -0.74
N LEU A 159 4.16 -12.56 0.00
CA LEU A 159 3.05 -11.61 -0.16
C LEU A 159 3.27 -10.61 -1.29
N TRP A 160 4.53 -10.36 -1.65
CA TRP A 160 4.92 -9.35 -2.64
C TRP A 160 5.28 -10.00 -3.98
N ASP A 161 4.46 -9.76 -5.00
CA ASP A 161 4.65 -10.34 -6.34
C ASP A 161 5.90 -9.77 -7.04
N PHE A 162 6.13 -8.46 -6.86
CA PHE A 162 7.28 -7.75 -7.41
C PHE A 162 7.97 -6.94 -6.32
N THR A 163 9.28 -6.78 -6.42
CA THR A 163 10.08 -5.93 -5.53
C THR A 163 10.93 -4.99 -6.36
N ILE A 164 10.88 -3.71 -6.05
CA ILE A 164 11.68 -2.66 -6.67
C ILE A 164 12.54 -2.02 -5.58
N GLU A 165 13.86 -2.11 -5.74
CA GLU A 165 14.81 -1.36 -4.92
C GLU A 165 14.70 0.13 -5.28
N ALA A 166 14.35 0.97 -4.31
CA ALA A 166 13.99 2.39 -4.52
C ALA A 166 14.87 3.38 -3.73
N SER A 167 15.95 2.91 -3.08
CA SER A 167 16.80 3.72 -2.21
C SER A 167 17.55 4.83 -2.96
N GLU A 168 18.14 4.52 -4.11
CA GLU A 168 19.04 5.40 -4.86
C GLU A 168 18.49 5.83 -6.23
N ARG A 169 17.23 5.52 -6.50
CA ARG A 169 16.59 5.77 -7.79
C ARG A 169 15.69 6.99 -7.74
N SER A 170 15.65 7.70 -8.85
CA SER A 170 14.69 8.76 -9.08
C SER A 170 13.26 8.19 -9.15
N ILE A 171 12.27 9.06 -8.91
CA ILE A 171 10.86 8.67 -9.01
C ILE A 171 10.55 8.23 -10.45
N GLU A 172 11.14 8.91 -11.43
CA GLU A 172 11.00 8.64 -12.86
C GLU A 172 11.47 7.23 -13.20
N GLU A 173 12.64 6.81 -12.70
CA GLU A 173 13.16 5.46 -12.92
C GLU A 173 12.29 4.38 -12.29
N ILE A 174 11.70 4.65 -11.11
CA ILE A 174 10.79 3.72 -10.42
C ILE A 174 9.48 3.61 -11.21
N VAL A 175 8.93 4.75 -11.66
CA VAL A 175 7.71 4.81 -12.46
C VAL A 175 7.86 4.07 -13.78
N ASP A 176 8.98 4.25 -14.48
CA ASP A 176 9.25 3.54 -15.72
C ASP A 176 9.34 2.03 -15.53
N GLU A 177 9.92 1.56 -14.43
CA GLU A 177 9.91 0.13 -14.12
C GLU A 177 8.51 -0.39 -13.79
N ILE A 178 7.73 0.34 -13.00
CA ILE A 178 6.34 -0.04 -12.71
C ILE A 178 5.53 -0.12 -14.00
N ARG A 179 5.70 0.83 -14.92
CA ARG A 179 5.04 0.79 -16.24
C ARG A 179 5.44 -0.46 -17.03
N ARG A 180 6.72 -0.84 -17.05
CA ARG A 180 7.14 -2.10 -17.68
C ARG A 180 6.51 -3.33 -17.02
N ILE A 181 6.35 -3.33 -15.70
CA ILE A 181 5.65 -4.40 -14.98
C ILE A 181 4.18 -4.44 -15.40
N ILE A 182 3.51 -3.29 -15.45
CA ILE A 182 2.11 -3.16 -15.89
C ILE A 182 1.97 -3.69 -17.31
N ASP A 183 2.77 -3.21 -18.26
CA ASP A 183 2.69 -3.58 -19.68
C ASP A 183 2.90 -5.08 -19.92
N ARG A 184 3.74 -5.74 -19.12
CA ARG A 184 4.01 -7.19 -19.22
C ARG A 184 2.93 -8.07 -18.59
N ASN A 185 2.08 -7.50 -17.75
CA ASN A 185 1.12 -8.25 -16.93
C ASN A 185 -0.33 -7.74 -17.08
N SER A 186 -0.60 -6.89 -18.08
CA SER A 186 -1.93 -6.35 -18.38
C SER A 186 -2.62 -7.05 -19.52
#